data_AF-A0A7V3U4R8-F1
#
_entry.id   AF-A0A7V3U4R8-F1
#
_cell.length_a   1.000
_cell.length_b   1.000
_cell.length_c   1.000
_cell.angle_alpha   90.00
_cell.angle_beta   90.00
_cell.angle_gamma   90.00
#
_symmetry.space_group_name_H-M   'P 1'
#
loop_
_entity.id
_entity.type
_entity.pdbx_description
1 polymer ?
#
loop_
_entity_poly.entity_id
_entity_poly.type
_entity_poly.pdbx_seq_one_letter_code
_entity_poly.pdbx_strand_id
1 'polypeptide(L)' 'MDAGRIINMLLRMFMRKAVNKGIDMAARRGKPPAEMTAEERAQAQKAKQTAGKAQKLARLARRMGRF' A
#
# COMPACT_ATOMS: atom_id res chain seq x y z
N MET A 1 14.37 -27.68 -4.11
CA MET A 1 13.63 -26.41 -3.99
C MET A 1 12.18 -26.69 -4.33
N ASP A 2 11.27 -26.52 -3.37
CA ASP A 2 9.88 -26.94 -3.50
C ASP A 2 9.12 -26.02 -4.46
N ALA A 3 8.62 -26.57 -5.57
CA ALA A 3 7.83 -25.85 -6.56
C ALA A 3 6.63 -25.10 -5.91
N GLY A 4 6.06 -25.66 -4.83
CA GLY A 4 5.01 -25.01 -4.05
C GLY A 4 5.44 -23.68 -3.42
N ARG A 5 6.71 -23.54 -3.02
CA ARG A 5 7.23 -22.28 -2.43
C ARG A 5 7.37 -21.19 -3.48
N ILE A 6 7.74 -21.55 -4.72
CA ILE A 6 7.83 -20.63 -5.86
C ILE A 6 6.42 -20.15 -6.25
N ILE A 7 5.46 -21.07 -6.37
CA ILE A 7 4.07 -20.74 -6.70
C ILE A 7 3.46 -19.82 -5.64
N ASN A 8 3.67 -20.10 -4.35
CA ASN A 8 3.16 -19.23 -3.29
C ASN A 8 3.78 -17.83 -3.30
N MET A 9 5.05 -17.74 -3.70
CA MET A 9 5.75 -16.46 -3.82
C MET A 9 5.24 -15.65 -5.01
N LEU A 10 4.98 -16.30 -6.16
CA LEU A 10 4.39 -15.69 -7.34
C LEU A 10 2.95 -15.23 -7.09
N LEU A 11 2.11 -16.06 -6.46
CA LEU A 11 0.76 -15.70 -6.06
C LEU A 11 0.75 -14.52 -5.09
N ARG A 12 1.61 -14.52 -4.06
CA ARG A 12 1.71 -13.36 -3.15
C ARG A 12 2.15 -12.09 -3.87
N MET A 13 3.10 -12.19 -4.81
CA MET A 13 3.56 -11.04 -5.56
C MET A 13 2.48 -10.52 -6.51
N PHE A 14 1.77 -11.42 -7.20
CA PHE A 14 0.68 -11.07 -8.10
C PHE A 14 -0.51 -10.47 -7.36
N MET A 15 -0.95 -11.11 -6.26
CA MET A 15 -2.03 -10.61 -5.41
C MET A 15 -1.68 -9.25 -4.80
N ARG A 16 -0.43 -9.04 -4.33
CA ARG A 16 0.03 -7.72 -3.88
C ARG A 16 -0.03 -6.68 -4.99
N LYS A 17 0.44 -7.02 -6.20
CA LYS A 17 0.40 -6.10 -7.34
C LYS A 17 -1.04 -5.80 -7.77
N ALA A 18 -1.90 -6.80 -7.81
CA ALA A 18 -3.31 -6.67 -8.21
C ALA A 18 -4.11 -5.88 -7.20
N VAL A 19 -3.93 -6.13 -5.90
CA VAL A 19 -4.58 -5.35 -4.83
C VAL A 19 -4.04 -3.92 -4.81
N ASN A 20 -2.73 -3.72 -4.92
CA ASN A 20 -2.16 -2.36 -4.96
C ASN A 20 -2.62 -1.59 -6.20
N LYS A 21 -2.61 -2.22 -7.40
CA LYS A 21 -3.14 -1.60 -8.63
C LYS A 21 -4.64 -1.38 -8.54
N GLY A 22 -5.40 -2.32 -7.99
CA GLY A 22 -6.86 -2.24 -7.88
C GLY A 22 -7.31 -1.18 -6.91
N ILE A 23 -6.63 -1.05 -5.76
CA ILE A 23 -6.85 0.02 -4.79
C ILE A 23 -6.39 1.36 -5.35
N ASP A 24 -5.23 1.45 -6.00
CA ASP A 24 -4.82 2.69 -6.69
C ASP A 24 -5.79 3.04 -7.81
N MET A 25 -6.28 2.08 -8.58
CA MET A 25 -7.23 2.31 -9.68
C MET A 25 -8.62 2.72 -9.16
N ALA A 26 -9.09 2.11 -8.07
CA ALA A 26 -10.32 2.48 -7.39
C ALA A 26 -10.22 3.86 -6.71
N ALA A 27 -9.12 4.12 -6.01
CA ALA A 27 -8.86 5.39 -5.34
C ALA A 27 -8.64 6.55 -6.34
N ARG A 28 -8.13 6.25 -7.54
CA ARG A 28 -7.85 7.24 -8.59
C ARG A 28 -8.89 7.27 -9.70
N ARG A 29 -9.97 6.48 -9.60
CA ARG A 29 -10.99 6.30 -10.67
C ARG A 29 -10.38 6.05 -12.06
N GLY A 30 -9.21 5.39 -12.14
CA GLY A 30 -8.52 5.10 -13.40
C GLY A 30 -7.50 6.15 -13.90
N LYS A 31 -7.27 7.27 -13.20
CA LYS A 31 -6.30 8.29 -13.67
C LYS A 31 -4.85 7.96 -13.27
N PRO A 32 -3.89 7.95 -14.20
CA PRO A 32 -2.47 7.74 -13.90
C PRO A 32 -1.90 8.90 -13.06
N PRO A 33 -0.85 8.67 -12.25
CA PRO A 33 -0.25 9.70 -11.37
C PRO A 33 0.33 10.91 -12.14
N ALA A 34 0.58 10.75 -13.44
CA ALA A 34 0.96 11.83 -14.35
C ALA A 34 -0.21 12.80 -14.62
N GLU A 35 -1.45 12.31 -14.59
CA GLU A 35 -2.68 13.07 -14.81
C GLU A 35 -3.34 13.58 -13.51
N MET A 36 -2.78 13.25 -12.34
CA MET A 36 -3.24 13.82 -11.08
C MET A 36 -3.06 15.33 -11.09
N THR A 37 -4.16 16.06 -10.89
CA THR A 37 -4.14 17.50 -10.71
C THR A 37 -3.38 17.86 -9.43
N ALA A 38 -2.88 19.10 -9.34
CA ALA A 38 -2.09 19.55 -8.18
C ALA A 38 -2.85 19.36 -6.85
N GLU A 39 -4.18 19.48 -6.88
CA GLU A 39 -5.08 19.28 -5.74
C GLU A 39 -5.15 17.82 -5.29
N GLU A 40 -5.21 16.86 -6.23
CA GLU A 40 -5.21 15.43 -5.92
C GLU A 40 -3.85 14.99 -5.34
N ARG A 41 -2.73 15.56 -5.82
CA ARG A 41 -1.42 15.34 -5.20
C ARG A 41 -1.36 15.87 -3.78
N ALA A 42 -1.94 17.04 -3.51
CA ALA A 42 -1.98 17.62 -2.17
C ALA A 42 -2.80 16.75 -1.20
N GLN A 43 -3.94 16.20 -1.64
CA GLN A 43 -4.71 15.25 -0.83
C GLN A 43 -3.92 13.95 -0.58
N ALA A 44 -3.28 13.39 -1.61
CA ALA A 44 -2.46 12.19 -1.46
C ALA A 44 -1.27 12.40 -0.50
N GLN A 45 -0.63 13.58 -0.53
CA GLN A 45 0.42 13.98 0.40
C GLN A 45 -0.10 14.03 1.84
N LYS A 46 -1.25 14.68 2.07
CA LYS A 46 -1.88 14.72 3.40
C LYS A 46 -2.23 13.32 3.89
N ALA A 47 -2.82 12.48 3.04
CA ALA A 47 -3.12 11.09 3.36
C ALA A 47 -1.86 10.29 3.71
N LYS A 48 -0.76 10.46 2.96
CA LYS A 48 0.55 9.85 3.26
C LYS A 48 1.09 10.25 4.63
N GLN A 49 0.99 11.53 4.99
CA GLN A 49 1.47 12.02 6.29
C GLN A 49 0.68 11.41 7.44
N THR A 50 -0.66 11.36 7.31
CA THR A 50 -1.54 10.73 8.31
C THR A 50 -1.26 9.23 8.43
N ALA A 51 -1.15 8.52 7.30
CA ALA A 51 -0.81 7.10 7.28
C ALA A 51 0.57 6.82 7.89
N GLY A 52 1.56 7.67 7.64
CA GLY A 52 2.89 7.57 8.22
C GLY A 52 2.91 7.71 9.75
N LYS A 53 2.11 8.65 10.29
CA LYS A 53 1.94 8.80 11.75
C LYS A 53 1.27 7.57 12.35
N ALA A 54 0.19 7.09 11.73
CA ALA A 54 -0.50 5.88 12.16
C ALA A 54 0.41 4.63 12.15
N GLN A 55 1.24 4.46 11.11
CA GLN A 55 2.21 3.37 11.05
C GLN A 55 3.27 3.44 12.15
N LYS A 56 3.77 4.64 12.50
CA LYS A 56 4.72 4.81 13.60
C LYS A 56 4.08 4.40 14.93
N LEU A 57 2.86 4.85 15.20
CA LEU A 57 2.11 4.45 16.39
C LEU A 57 1.85 2.94 16.43
N ALA A 58 1.44 2.34 15.31
CA ALA A 58 1.23 0.91 15.22
C ALA A 58 2.52 0.10 15.43
N ARG A 59 3.68 0.59 14.95
CA ARG A 59 4.98 -0.03 15.21
C ARG A 59 5.37 0.04 16.68
N LEU A 60 5.15 1.17 17.32
CA LEU A 60 5.35 1.35 18.76
C LEU A 60 4.45 0.41 19.56
N ALA A 61 3.15 0.40 19.25
CA ALA A 61 2.18 -0.51 19.86
C ALA A 61 2.57 -1.97 19.68
N ARG A 62 3.01 -2.38 18.48
CA ARG A 62 3.52 -3.74 18.23
C ARG A 62 4.80 -4.09 18.98
N ARG A 63 5.68 -3.12 19.23
CA ARG A 63 6.88 -3.34 20.05
C ARG A 63 6.54 -3.44 21.53
N MET A 64 5.66 -2.56 22.01
CA MET A 64 5.19 -2.54 23.41
C MET A 64 4.33 -3.75 23.76
N GLY A 65 3.51 -4.25 22.82
CA GLY A 65 2.70 -5.46 23.02
C GLY A 65 3.43 -6.76 22.72
N ARG A 66 4.75 -6.74 22.50
CA ARG A 66 5.58 -7.93 22.29
C ARG A 66 6.42 -8.29 23.52
N PHE A 67 6.08 -7.73 24.69
CA PHE A 67 6.62 -8.13 25.99
C PHE A 67 5.62 -9.01 26.71
#